data_AF-A0A3D0IE82-F1
#
_entry.id   AF-A0A3D0IE82-F1
#
_cell.length_a   1.000
_cell.length_b   1.000
_cell.length_c   1.000
_cell.angle_alpha   90.00
_cell.angle_beta   90.00
_cell.angle_gamma   90.00
#
_symmetry.space_group_name_H-M   'P 1'
#
loop_
_entity.id
_entity.type
_entity.pdbx_description
1 polymer ?
#
loop_
_entity_poly.entity_id
_entity_poly.type
_entity_poly.pdbx_seq_one_letter_code
_entity_poly.pdbx_strand_id
1 'polypeptide(L)'
;MIKRIIISAYIFVGLVLFKFAFTYGYNEWVKSKYEKGDYTENYNLLEVANFNEPYIVYYNNGNVMYQRQDYEEAIGYFETALTKNPPEEKECLIRINLVLSKLALLGDDAFSKEKIDETIEILEECLDILSEKGCANDEGTGHNNRAQRLYDEIKEMLEQAQQEKEKQQESESSQSESDQSQQQSDSSDSSNGSDQSNSSDPSDGSDPSDGSETSNGSDPSDGSDPSDGS
;
A
#
# COMPACT_ATOMS: atom_id res chain seq x y z
N MET A 1 -14.43 -27.96 -53.47
CA MET A 1 -14.03 -28.18 -52.06
C MET A 1 -12.84 -27.31 -51.67
N ILE A 2 -11.71 -27.40 -52.38
CA ILE A 2 -10.47 -26.64 -52.12
C ILE A 2 -10.66 -25.11 -52.04
N LYS A 3 -11.40 -24.47 -52.96
CA LYS A 3 -11.67 -23.02 -52.91
C LYS A 3 -12.38 -22.56 -51.63
N ARG A 4 -13.32 -23.36 -51.12
CA ARG A 4 -14.04 -23.05 -49.87
C ARG A 4 -13.10 -23.15 -48.66
N ILE A 5 -12.21 -24.15 -48.66
CA ILE A 5 -11.19 -24.32 -47.62
C ILE A 5 -10.21 -23.13 -47.62
N ILE A 6 -9.75 -22.71 -48.80
CA ILE A 6 -8.85 -21.55 -48.94
C ILE A 6 -9.52 -20.26 -48.45
N ILE A 7 -10.78 -20.02 -48.83
CA ILE A 7 -11.54 -18.86 -48.35
C ILE A 7 -11.70 -18.91 -46.82
N SER A 8 -12.06 -20.07 -46.25
CA SER A 8 -12.15 -20.25 -44.81
C SER A 8 -10.81 -20.00 -44.10
N ALA A 9 -9.69 -20.42 -44.68
CA ALA A 9 -8.36 -20.16 -44.14
C ALA A 9 -8.02 -18.66 -44.13
N TYR A 10 -8.33 -17.92 -45.21
CA TYR A 10 -8.13 -16.46 -45.24
C TYR A 10 -9.01 -15.73 -44.24
N ILE A 11 -10.26 -16.15 -44.06
CA ILE A 11 -11.14 -15.57 -43.04
C ILE A 11 -10.54 -15.80 -41.65
N PHE A 12 -10.09 -17.02 -41.35
CA PHE A 12 -9.46 -17.32 -40.06
C PHE A 12 -8.21 -16.47 -39.81
N VAL A 13 -7.30 -16.37 -40.78
CA VAL A 13 -6.12 -15.50 -40.68
C VAL A 13 -6.53 -14.04 -40.51
N GLY A 14 -7.53 -13.55 -41.24
CA GLY A 14 -8.05 -12.20 -41.10
C GLY A 14 -8.60 -11.91 -39.70
N LEU A 15 -9.32 -12.86 -39.09
CA LEU A 15 -9.83 -12.74 -37.72
C LEU A 15 -8.68 -12.71 -36.69
N VAL A 16 -7.65 -13.53 -36.89
CA VAL A 16 -6.45 -13.52 -36.04
C VAL A 16 -5.73 -12.17 -36.13
N LEU A 17 -5.51 -11.66 -37.34
CA LEU A 17 -4.88 -10.34 -37.54
C LEU A 17 -5.72 -9.20 -36.97
N PHE A 18 -7.04 -9.25 -37.14
CA PHE A 18 -7.95 -8.27 -36.55
C PHE A 18 -7.87 -8.31 -35.02
N LYS A 19 -7.85 -9.50 -34.40
CA LYS A 19 -7.68 -9.64 -32.95
C LYS A 19 -6.38 -8.98 -32.49
N PHE A 20 -5.25 -9.26 -33.13
CA PHE A 20 -3.97 -8.64 -32.77
C PHE A 20 -4.00 -7.10 -32.93
N ALA A 21 -4.55 -6.59 -34.03
CA ALA A 21 -4.67 -5.15 -34.26
C ALA A 21 -5.58 -4.48 -33.22
N PHE A 22 -6.70 -5.12 -32.86
CA PHE A 22 -7.60 -4.64 -31.82
C PHE A 22 -6.92 -4.64 -30.45
N THR A 23 -6.27 -5.74 -30.06
CA THR A 23 -5.52 -5.85 -28.80
C THR A 23 -4.47 -4.78 -28.68
N TYR A 24 -3.63 -4.58 -29.71
CA TYR A 24 -2.61 -3.55 -29.72
C TYR A 24 -3.22 -2.14 -29.57
N GLY A 25 -4.26 -1.84 -30.36
CA GLY A 25 -4.92 -0.54 -30.30
C GLY A 25 -5.60 -0.26 -28.96
N TYR A 26 -6.22 -1.27 -28.34
CA TYR A 26 -6.82 -1.13 -27.02
C TYR A 26 -5.75 -0.97 -25.93
N ASN A 27 -4.66 -1.74 -25.99
CA ASN A 27 -3.54 -1.61 -25.05
C ASN A 27 -2.94 -0.20 -25.06
N GLU A 28 -2.61 0.32 -26.24
CA GLU A 28 -2.11 1.70 -26.41
C GLU A 28 -3.10 2.75 -25.91
N TRP A 29 -4.39 2.52 -26.11
CA TRP A 29 -5.43 3.44 -25.67
C TRP A 29 -5.56 3.48 -24.15
N VAL A 30 -5.61 2.32 -23.47
CA VAL A 30 -5.67 2.25 -22.00
C VAL A 30 -4.38 2.79 -21.39
N LYS A 31 -3.20 2.46 -21.95
CA LYS A 31 -1.92 3.02 -21.52
C LYS A 31 -1.91 4.55 -21.61
N SER A 32 -2.33 5.11 -22.74
CA SER A 32 -2.38 6.56 -22.92
C SER A 32 -3.36 7.26 -21.97
N LYS A 33 -4.43 6.58 -21.57
CA LYS A 33 -5.37 7.06 -20.55
C LYS A 33 -4.72 7.07 -19.17
N TYR A 34 -4.08 5.97 -18.81
CA TYR A 34 -3.32 5.81 -17.57
C TYR A 34 -2.24 6.90 -17.41
N GLU A 35 -1.40 7.11 -18.42
CA GLU A 35 -0.34 8.14 -18.42
C GLU A 35 -0.88 9.58 -18.27
N LYS A 36 -2.16 9.80 -18.58
CA LYS A 36 -2.84 11.09 -18.40
C LYS A 36 -3.57 11.21 -17.06
N GLY A 37 -3.44 10.22 -16.18
CA GLY A 37 -4.15 10.14 -14.91
C GLY A 37 -5.63 9.77 -15.03
N ASP A 38 -6.06 9.24 -16.19
CA ASP A 38 -7.42 8.76 -16.38
C ASP A 38 -7.47 7.23 -16.19
N TYR A 39 -7.92 6.83 -15.00
CA TYR A 39 -7.98 5.43 -14.55
C TYR A 39 -9.38 4.81 -14.68
N THR A 40 -10.24 5.39 -15.53
CA THR A 40 -11.61 4.88 -15.74
C THR A 40 -11.65 3.56 -16.52
N GLU A 41 -10.62 3.30 -17.31
CA GLU A 41 -10.49 2.14 -18.18
C GLU A 41 -9.48 1.15 -17.59
N ASN A 42 -9.63 -0.13 -17.95
CA ASN A 42 -8.79 -1.21 -17.44
C ASN A 42 -8.42 -2.22 -18.55
N TYR A 43 -7.62 -3.22 -18.22
CA TYR A 43 -7.07 -4.18 -19.17
C TYR A 43 -7.92 -5.47 -19.30
N ASN A 44 -9.13 -5.52 -18.73
CA ASN A 44 -9.98 -6.73 -18.71
C ASN A 44 -10.29 -7.28 -20.11
N LEU A 45 -10.47 -6.41 -21.11
CA LEU A 45 -10.70 -6.84 -22.50
C LEU A 45 -9.51 -7.58 -23.13
N LEU A 46 -8.32 -7.51 -22.49
CA LEU A 46 -7.09 -8.14 -22.96
C LEU A 46 -6.77 -9.48 -22.28
N GLU A 47 -7.58 -9.93 -21.31
CA GLU A 47 -7.32 -11.17 -20.56
C GLU A 47 -7.14 -12.40 -21.47
N VAL A 48 -7.94 -12.50 -22.54
CA VAL A 48 -7.87 -13.60 -23.53
C VAL A 48 -6.78 -13.40 -24.59
N ALA A 49 -6.13 -12.24 -24.61
CA ALA A 49 -5.07 -11.93 -25.57
C ALA A 49 -3.68 -12.29 -25.04
N ASN A 50 -3.41 -12.06 -23.76
CA ASN A 50 -2.09 -12.25 -23.12
C ASN A 50 -1.85 -13.70 -22.65
N PHE A 51 -2.05 -14.67 -23.53
CA PHE A 51 -1.87 -16.09 -23.17
C PHE A 51 -0.40 -16.47 -22.88
N ASN A 52 0.56 -15.71 -23.40
CA ASN A 52 2.00 -15.94 -23.18
C ASN A 52 2.50 -15.32 -21.86
N GLU A 53 1.93 -14.19 -21.46
CA GLU A 53 2.29 -13.47 -20.23
C GLU A 53 1.04 -13.15 -19.41
N PRO A 54 0.35 -14.18 -18.88
CA PRO A 54 -0.98 -14.04 -18.27
C PRO A 54 -1.00 -13.14 -17.04
N TYR A 55 0.15 -12.90 -16.39
CA TYR A 55 0.24 -12.01 -15.23
C TYR A 55 0.04 -10.53 -15.59
N ILE A 56 0.36 -10.11 -16.81
CA ILE A 56 0.41 -8.67 -17.20
C ILE A 56 -0.94 -7.99 -17.02
N VAL A 57 -2.03 -8.66 -17.40
CA VAL A 57 -3.37 -8.07 -17.30
C VAL A 57 -3.72 -7.79 -15.84
N TYR A 58 -3.42 -8.72 -14.94
CA TYR A 58 -3.70 -8.55 -13.52
C TYR A 58 -2.76 -7.52 -12.89
N TYR A 59 -1.47 -7.51 -13.23
CA TYR A 59 -0.54 -6.48 -12.76
C TYR A 59 -1.00 -5.07 -13.18
N ASN A 60 -1.35 -4.89 -14.47
CA ASN A 60 -1.79 -3.61 -14.98
C ASN A 60 -3.13 -3.16 -14.38
N ASN A 61 -4.07 -4.09 -14.15
CA ASN A 61 -5.30 -3.78 -13.44
C ASN A 61 -5.07 -3.43 -11.98
N GLY A 62 -4.13 -4.10 -11.30
CA GLY A 62 -3.72 -3.74 -9.94
C GLY A 62 -3.21 -2.30 -9.87
N ASN A 63 -2.40 -1.89 -10.84
CA ASN A 63 -1.93 -0.51 -10.95
C ASN A 63 -3.09 0.48 -11.16
N VAL A 64 -4.08 0.15 -12.02
CA VAL A 64 -5.29 0.97 -12.20
C VAL A 64 -6.07 1.13 -10.90
N MET A 65 -6.26 0.05 -10.13
CA MET A 65 -6.99 0.10 -8.86
C MET A 65 -6.22 0.86 -7.78
N TYR A 66 -4.90 0.67 -7.71
CA TYR A 66 -4.04 1.43 -6.81
C TYR A 66 -4.14 2.94 -7.04
N GLN A 67 -4.11 3.37 -8.31
CA GLN A 67 -4.26 4.78 -8.67
C GLN A 67 -5.65 5.36 -8.36
N ARG A 68 -6.67 4.50 -8.32
CA ARG A 68 -8.01 4.86 -7.87
C ARG A 68 -8.18 4.87 -6.35
N GLN A 69 -7.14 4.50 -5.60
CA GLN A 69 -7.18 4.29 -4.15
C GLN A 69 -8.09 3.13 -3.73
N ASP A 70 -8.44 2.25 -4.67
CA ASP A 70 -9.18 1.02 -4.43
C ASP A 70 -8.17 -0.09 -4.05
N TYR A 71 -7.49 0.08 -2.91
CA TYR A 71 -6.32 -0.71 -2.52
C TYR A 71 -6.62 -2.19 -2.31
N GLU A 72 -7.81 -2.55 -1.81
CA GLU A 72 -8.24 -3.94 -1.64
C GLU A 72 -8.39 -4.65 -3.00
N GLU A 73 -8.93 -3.97 -4.01
CA GLU A 73 -8.98 -4.53 -5.36
C GLU A 73 -7.57 -4.65 -5.95
N ALA A 74 -6.70 -3.65 -5.72
CA ALA A 74 -5.32 -3.68 -6.16
C ALA A 74 -4.57 -4.91 -5.60
N ILE A 75 -4.71 -5.18 -4.29
CA ILE A 75 -4.17 -6.37 -3.61
C ILE A 75 -4.61 -7.65 -4.33
N GLY A 76 -5.91 -7.83 -4.55
CA GLY A 76 -6.43 -9.03 -5.20
C GLY A 76 -5.90 -9.22 -6.64
N TYR A 77 -5.70 -8.13 -7.37
CA TYR A 77 -5.08 -8.17 -8.69
C TYR A 77 -3.59 -8.55 -8.63
N PHE A 78 -2.81 -7.97 -7.71
CA PHE A 78 -1.39 -8.30 -7.58
C PHE A 78 -1.18 -9.74 -7.11
N GLU A 79 -1.97 -10.22 -6.14
CA GLU A 79 -1.98 -11.63 -5.74
C GLU A 79 -2.30 -12.54 -6.92
N THR A 80 -3.33 -12.20 -7.69
CA THR A 80 -3.68 -12.97 -8.90
C THR A 80 -2.51 -12.95 -9.90
N ALA A 81 -1.84 -11.82 -10.11
CA ALA A 81 -0.67 -11.72 -10.98
C ALA A 81 0.46 -12.66 -10.53
N LEU A 82 0.74 -12.76 -9.23
CA LEU A 82 1.73 -13.71 -8.68
C LEU A 82 1.36 -15.18 -8.96
N THR A 83 0.07 -15.53 -8.96
CA THR A 83 -0.36 -16.91 -9.31
C THR A 83 -0.14 -17.26 -10.78
N LYS A 84 0.15 -16.28 -11.65
CA LYS A 84 0.34 -16.48 -13.10
C LYS A 84 1.79 -16.72 -13.49
N ASN A 85 2.68 -17.03 -12.53
CA ASN A 85 4.10 -17.32 -12.74
C ASN A 85 4.82 -16.22 -13.54
N PRO A 86 4.83 -14.97 -13.06
CA PRO A 86 5.62 -13.91 -13.67
C PRO A 86 7.12 -14.30 -13.69
N PRO A 87 7.91 -13.78 -14.64
CA PRO A 87 9.35 -13.92 -14.58
C PRO A 87 9.91 -13.21 -13.34
N GLU A 88 11.04 -13.70 -12.81
CA GLU A 88 11.65 -13.27 -11.54
C GLU A 88 11.78 -11.75 -11.40
N GLU A 89 12.26 -11.07 -12.45
CA GLU A 89 12.39 -9.61 -12.49
C GLU A 89 11.05 -8.89 -12.22
N LYS A 90 9.95 -9.43 -12.78
CA LYS A 90 8.61 -8.85 -12.66
C LYS A 90 7.92 -9.31 -11.37
N GLU A 91 8.27 -10.48 -10.85
CA GLU A 91 7.73 -10.99 -9.60
C GLU A 91 7.98 -10.01 -8.45
N CYS A 92 9.21 -9.50 -8.30
CA CYS A 92 9.51 -8.52 -7.26
C CYS A 92 8.76 -7.19 -7.45
N LEU A 93 8.57 -6.73 -8.69
CA LEU A 93 7.79 -5.52 -8.94
C LEU A 93 6.33 -5.68 -8.52
N ILE A 94 5.74 -6.85 -8.80
CA ILE A 94 4.37 -7.18 -8.37
C ILE A 94 4.29 -7.21 -6.84
N ARG A 95 5.27 -7.83 -6.16
CA ARG A 95 5.35 -7.89 -4.69
C ARG A 95 5.49 -6.51 -4.06
N ILE A 96 6.31 -5.64 -4.65
CA ILE A 96 6.46 -4.24 -4.22
C ILE A 96 5.10 -3.54 -4.28
N ASN A 97 4.37 -3.64 -5.40
CA ASN A 97 3.07 -2.98 -5.52
C ASN A 97 2.01 -3.59 -4.60
N LEU A 98 2.04 -4.91 -4.38
CA LEU A 98 1.20 -5.57 -3.39
C LEU A 98 1.43 -5.00 -1.99
N VAL A 99 2.70 -4.87 -1.58
CA VAL A 99 3.06 -4.30 -0.27
C VAL A 99 2.69 -2.83 -0.18
N LEU A 100 2.95 -2.02 -1.20
CA LEU A 100 2.52 -0.62 -1.22
C LEU A 100 1.00 -0.49 -1.07
N SER A 101 0.22 -1.39 -1.68
CA SER A 101 -1.24 -1.41 -1.53
C SER A 101 -1.67 -1.78 -0.11
N LYS A 102 -1.00 -2.74 0.53
CA LYS A 102 -1.26 -3.11 1.93
C LYS A 102 -0.90 -1.99 2.90
N LEU A 103 0.25 -1.34 2.72
CA LEU A 103 0.66 -0.20 3.53
C LEU A 103 -0.32 0.98 3.41
N ALA A 104 -0.86 1.22 2.21
CA ALA A 104 -1.84 2.28 2.00
C ALA A 104 -3.16 2.06 2.77
N LEU A 105 -3.50 0.82 3.16
CA LEU A 105 -4.69 0.53 3.97
C LEU A 105 -4.56 0.90 5.44
N LEU A 106 -3.33 1.02 5.96
CA LEU A 106 -3.09 1.32 7.38
C LEU A 106 -3.68 2.69 7.79
N GLY A 107 -3.70 3.65 6.86
CA GLY A 107 -4.23 4.99 7.09
C GLY A 107 -3.42 5.81 8.10
N ASP A 108 -3.90 7.02 8.40
CA ASP A 108 -3.17 7.97 9.25
C ASP A 108 -3.14 7.57 10.74
N ASP A 109 -4.08 6.72 11.17
CA ASP A 109 -4.25 6.25 12.55
C ASP A 109 -3.64 4.86 12.81
N ALA A 110 -2.77 4.40 11.93
CA ALA A 110 -2.11 3.08 12.01
C ALA A 110 -1.47 2.79 13.38
N PHE A 111 -0.88 3.81 14.01
CA PHE A 111 -0.19 3.69 15.29
C PHE A 111 -1.07 3.99 16.51
N SER A 112 -2.40 4.13 16.30
CA SER A 112 -3.36 4.25 17.40
C SER A 112 -3.45 2.97 18.22
N LYS A 113 -3.90 3.09 19.46
CA LYS A 113 -4.01 1.96 20.38
C LYS A 113 -4.95 0.87 19.89
N GLU A 114 -5.99 1.25 19.16
CA GLU A 114 -6.98 0.34 18.61
C GLU A 114 -6.42 -0.48 17.44
N LYS A 115 -5.48 0.08 16.67
CA LYS A 115 -4.95 -0.52 15.43
C LYS A 115 -3.52 -1.03 15.52
N ILE A 116 -2.79 -0.75 16.60
CA ILE A 116 -1.35 -1.03 16.67
C ILE A 116 -1.02 -2.53 16.46
N ASP A 117 -1.88 -3.43 16.94
CA ASP A 117 -1.72 -4.87 16.73
C ASP A 117 -1.91 -5.27 15.26
N GLU A 118 -2.95 -4.74 14.61
CA GLU A 118 -3.22 -4.96 13.19
C GLU A 118 -2.09 -4.37 12.31
N THR A 119 -1.59 -3.20 12.67
CA THR A 119 -0.45 -2.57 11.99
C THR A 119 0.80 -3.45 12.06
N ILE A 120 1.13 -3.98 13.25
CA ILE A 120 2.26 -4.91 13.40
C ILE A 120 2.09 -6.15 12.52
N GLU A 121 0.90 -6.76 12.53
CA GLU A 121 0.60 -7.94 11.71
C GLU A 121 0.77 -7.66 10.21
N ILE A 122 0.25 -6.53 9.73
CA ILE A 122 0.38 -6.12 8.32
C ILE A 122 1.84 -5.84 7.96
N LEU A 123 2.62 -5.19 8.82
CA LEU A 123 4.03 -4.90 8.56
C LEU A 123 4.85 -6.20 8.50
N GLU A 124 4.61 -7.15 9.40
CA GLU A 124 5.23 -8.48 9.36
C GLU A 124 4.87 -9.23 8.06
N GLU A 125 3.60 -9.23 7.66
CA GLU A 125 3.15 -9.82 6.40
C GLU A 125 3.86 -9.16 5.19
N CYS A 126 4.03 -7.84 5.21
CA CYS A 126 4.72 -7.14 4.13
C CYS A 126 6.20 -7.53 4.01
N LEU A 127 6.88 -7.75 5.15
CA LEU A 127 8.26 -8.24 5.16
C LEU A 127 8.36 -9.66 4.58
N ASP A 128 7.42 -10.53 4.92
CA ASP A 128 7.34 -11.88 4.35
C ASP A 128 7.16 -11.84 2.83
N ILE A 129 6.21 -11.02 2.34
CA ILE A 129 5.93 -10.87 0.91
C ILE A 129 7.18 -10.40 0.13
N LEU A 130 7.95 -9.46 0.68
CA LEU A 130 9.19 -8.97 0.07
C LEU A 130 10.36 -9.95 0.22
N SER A 131 10.36 -10.81 1.23
CA SER A 131 11.40 -11.83 1.40
C SER A 131 11.22 -13.02 0.45
N GLU A 132 10.00 -13.26 0.01
CA GLU A 132 9.70 -14.34 -0.92
C GLU A 132 10.51 -14.23 -2.23
N LYS A 133 11.00 -15.39 -2.68
CA LYS A 133 11.92 -15.52 -3.83
C LYS A 133 13.20 -14.68 -3.74
N GLY A 134 13.54 -14.15 -2.56
CA GLY A 134 14.74 -13.37 -2.35
C GLY A 134 14.70 -11.95 -2.92
N CYS A 135 13.50 -11.37 -3.10
CA CYS A 135 13.39 -9.97 -3.55
C CYS A 135 14.11 -9.02 -2.57
N ALA A 136 13.96 -9.26 -1.26
CA ALA A 136 14.68 -8.61 -0.17
C ALA A 136 15.12 -9.67 0.88
N ASN A 137 16.01 -9.29 1.80
CA ASN A 137 16.34 -10.08 2.99
C ASN A 137 17.00 -9.22 4.08
N ASP A 138 17.16 -9.79 5.27
CA ASP A 138 17.81 -9.14 6.42
C ASP A 138 19.29 -8.83 6.19
N GLU A 139 19.99 -9.57 5.32
CA GLU A 139 21.39 -9.33 5.00
C GLU A 139 21.61 -8.17 4.03
N GLY A 140 20.54 -7.58 3.47
CA GLY A 140 20.65 -6.52 2.46
C GLY A 140 21.12 -7.02 1.09
N THR A 141 20.98 -8.32 0.82
CA THR A 141 21.50 -9.00 -0.39
C THR A 141 20.38 -9.46 -1.33
N GLY A 142 19.15 -8.99 -1.14
CA GLY A 142 18.04 -9.28 -2.03
C GLY A 142 18.35 -8.90 -3.48
N HIS A 143 17.83 -9.66 -4.44
CA HIS A 143 18.14 -9.43 -5.86
C HIS A 143 17.40 -8.23 -6.46
N ASN A 144 16.50 -7.60 -5.71
CA ASN A 144 15.82 -6.39 -6.10
C ASN A 144 16.09 -5.24 -5.12
N ASN A 145 16.91 -4.26 -5.53
CA ASN A 145 17.28 -3.11 -4.70
C ASN A 145 16.08 -2.28 -4.21
N ARG A 146 14.99 -2.23 -4.98
CA ARG A 146 13.81 -1.46 -4.60
C ARG A 146 13.00 -2.20 -3.53
N ALA A 147 12.83 -3.52 -3.70
CA ALA A 147 12.24 -4.36 -2.66
C ALA A 147 13.06 -4.28 -1.38
N GLN A 148 14.40 -4.31 -1.47
CA GLN A 148 15.27 -4.17 -0.31
C GLN A 148 15.08 -2.85 0.45
N ARG A 149 15.02 -1.71 -0.27
CA ARG A 149 14.76 -0.41 0.38
C ARG A 149 13.41 -0.39 1.10
N LEU A 150 12.36 -0.85 0.42
CA LEU A 150 11.01 -0.90 1.01
C LEU A 150 10.98 -1.85 2.22
N TYR A 151 11.70 -2.97 2.16
CA TYR A 151 11.85 -3.90 3.27
C TYR A 151 12.52 -3.23 4.48
N ASP A 152 13.61 -2.51 4.26
CA ASP A 152 14.32 -1.78 5.33
C ASP A 152 13.42 -0.70 5.96
N GLU A 153 12.68 0.07 5.12
CA GLU A 153 11.69 1.06 5.58
C GLU A 153 10.56 0.43 6.42
N ILE A 154 10.08 -0.75 6.03
CA ILE A 154 9.04 -1.48 6.78
C ILE A 154 9.57 -1.99 8.11
N LYS A 155 10.84 -2.41 8.19
CA LYS A 155 11.45 -2.80 9.47
C LYS A 155 11.53 -1.61 10.43
N GLU A 156 11.89 -0.43 9.94
CA GLU A 156 11.87 0.79 10.76
C GLU A 156 10.45 1.11 11.26
N MET A 157 9.42 0.99 10.40
CA MET A 157 8.03 1.17 10.80
C MET A 157 7.58 0.11 11.83
N LEU A 158 8.02 -1.14 11.69
CA LEU A 158 7.70 -2.23 12.62
C LEU A 158 8.31 -1.97 13.99
N GLU A 159 9.58 -1.54 14.06
CA GLU A 159 10.22 -1.14 15.31
C GLU A 159 9.47 0.01 16.00
N GLN A 160 9.04 1.02 15.23
CA GLN A 160 8.23 2.12 15.76
C GLN A 160 6.88 1.62 16.30
N ALA A 161 6.20 0.73 15.58
CA ALA A 161 4.93 0.16 16.00
C ALA A 161 5.06 -0.62 17.32
N GLN A 162 6.12 -1.42 17.45
CA GLN A 162 6.41 -2.17 18.66
C GLN A 162 6.70 -1.26 19.87
N GLN A 163 7.51 -0.21 19.69
CA GLN A 163 7.78 0.76 20.75
C GLN A 163 6.51 1.50 21.20
N GLU A 164 5.63 1.86 20.25
CA GLU A 164 4.39 2.55 20.56
C GLU A 164 3.43 1.65 21.34
N LYS A 165 3.34 0.36 20.97
CA LYS A 165 2.59 -0.66 21.71
C LYS A 165 3.08 -0.80 23.16
N GLU A 166 4.40 -0.83 23.38
CA GLU A 166 4.98 -0.92 24.73
C GLU A 166 4.61 0.29 25.60
N LYS A 167 4.76 1.51 25.07
CA LYS A 167 4.37 2.75 25.79
C LYS A 167 2.90 2.76 26.19
N GLN A 168 2.03 2.29 25.30
CA GLN A 168 0.60 2.22 25.57
C GLN A 168 0.28 1.23 26.70
N GLN A 169 0.97 0.09 26.77
CA GLN A 169 0.82 -0.89 27.86
C GLN A 169 1.32 -0.36 29.21
N GLU A 170 2.43 0.38 29.25
CA GLU A 170 2.95 0.98 30.48
C GLU A 170 2.02 2.06 31.05
N SER A 171 1.37 2.84 30.18
CA SER A 171 0.42 3.88 30.59
C SER A 171 -0.85 3.31 31.24
N GLU A 172 -1.36 2.17 30.77
CA GLU A 172 -2.50 1.46 31.39
C GLU A 172 -2.16 0.84 32.75
N SER A 173 -0.94 0.30 32.89
CA SER A 173 -0.47 -0.27 34.16
C SER A 173 -0.33 0.80 35.24
N SER A 174 0.04 2.03 34.85
CA SER A 174 0.23 3.16 35.78
C SER A 174 -1.10 3.79 36.25
N GLN A 175 -2.14 3.76 35.42
CA GLN A 175 -3.49 4.20 35.80
C GLN A 175 -4.19 3.22 36.75
N SER A 176 -3.92 1.91 36.64
CA SER A 176 -4.53 0.90 37.51
C SER A 176 -4.01 0.94 38.96
N GLU A 177 -2.79 1.43 39.20
CA GLU A 177 -2.25 1.59 40.57
C GLU A 177 -2.73 2.86 41.29
N SER A 178 -3.19 3.88 40.56
CA SER A 178 -3.69 5.13 41.16
C SER A 178 -5.16 5.05 41.60
N ASP A 179 -5.98 4.18 41.00
CA ASP A 179 -7.36 3.94 41.44
C ASP A 179 -7.47 2.99 42.66
N GLN A 180 -6.46 2.16 42.93
CA GLN A 180 -6.44 1.31 44.14
C GLN A 180 -6.03 2.06 45.42
N SER A 181 -5.48 3.27 45.31
CA SER A 181 -5.00 4.04 46.47
C SER A 181 -5.99 5.10 47.00
N GLN A 182 -7.17 5.26 46.39
CA GLN A 182 -8.19 6.24 46.86
C GLN A 182 -9.36 5.65 47.67
N GLN A 183 -9.42 4.35 47.95
CA GLN A 183 -10.52 3.75 48.71
C GLN A 183 -10.31 3.63 50.23
N GLN A 184 -9.37 4.37 50.82
CA GLN A 184 -9.14 4.31 52.27
C GLN A 184 -8.84 5.66 52.94
N SER A 185 -9.78 6.61 52.89
CA SER A 185 -9.89 7.66 53.93
C SER A 185 -11.23 8.40 53.86
N ASP A 186 -12.33 7.72 54.18
CA ASP A 186 -13.57 8.42 54.56
C ASP A 186 -13.57 8.63 56.08
N SER A 187 -13.15 9.82 56.52
CA SER A 187 -13.60 10.48 57.75
C SER A 187 -12.96 11.85 57.90
N SER A 188 -13.73 12.91 57.62
CA SER A 188 -14.00 14.06 58.51
C SER A 188 -14.22 15.36 57.75
N ASP A 189 -15.49 15.70 57.56
CA ASP A 189 -16.12 16.96 57.98
C ASP A 189 -15.24 18.22 58.14
N SER A 190 -15.41 19.23 57.26
CA SER A 190 -15.66 20.63 57.65
C SER A 190 -15.67 21.61 56.45
N SER A 191 -16.88 22.12 56.18
CA SER A 191 -17.24 23.52 55.90
C SER A 191 -16.29 24.49 55.16
N ASN A 192 -16.77 24.92 53.99
CA ASN A 192 -17.12 26.29 53.57
C ASN A 192 -16.03 27.39 53.53
N GLY A 193 -15.83 27.97 52.34
CA GLY A 193 -15.05 29.19 52.11
C GLY A 193 -15.01 29.61 50.64
N SER A 194 -16.04 30.31 50.21
CA SER A 194 -16.10 31.08 48.96
C SER A 194 -15.17 32.30 49.01
N ASP A 195 -14.45 32.59 47.92
CA ASP A 195 -14.28 33.97 47.43
C ASP A 195 -13.77 34.02 45.97
N GLN A 196 -14.46 34.84 45.17
CA GLN A 196 -14.10 35.27 43.82
C GLN A 196 -13.08 36.43 43.88
N SER A 197 -12.17 36.52 42.91
CA SER A 197 -11.95 37.76 42.15
C SER A 197 -11.00 37.58 40.96
N ASN A 198 -11.45 38.12 39.82
CA ASN A 198 -10.70 38.37 38.59
C ASN A 198 -9.75 39.56 38.73
N SER A 199 -8.63 39.53 37.98
CA SER A 199 -7.91 40.70 37.45
C SER A 199 -6.70 40.22 36.63
N SER A 200 -6.77 40.18 35.30
CA SER A 200 -6.21 41.18 34.35
C SER A 200 -4.76 40.93 33.90
N ASP A 201 -4.63 40.77 32.58
CA ASP A 201 -3.49 40.72 31.64
C ASP A 201 -2.41 41.82 31.87
N PRO A 202 -1.12 41.70 31.43
CA PRO A 202 -0.73 41.81 30.01
C PRO A 202 0.50 41.00 29.49
N SER A 203 0.42 40.63 28.21
CA SER A 203 1.44 40.57 27.12
C SER A 203 2.96 40.65 27.39
N ASP A 204 3.70 39.66 26.85
CA ASP A 204 4.94 39.75 26.03
C ASP A 204 5.40 38.29 25.77
N GLY A 205 5.91 37.80 24.65
CA GLY A 205 6.43 38.32 23.40
C GLY A 205 7.36 37.23 22.82
N SER A 206 7.62 37.27 21.52
CA SER A 206 8.70 36.56 20.78
C SER A 206 8.41 35.19 20.17
N ASP A 207 8.28 35.22 18.84
CA ASP A 207 8.67 34.19 17.87
C ASP A 207 10.19 33.91 17.98
N PRO A 208 10.68 32.67 17.77
CA PRO A 208 11.15 32.32 16.42
C PRO A 208 10.88 30.86 15.99
N SER A 209 10.49 30.74 14.72
CA SER A 209 10.93 29.77 13.70
C SER A 209 11.87 28.63 14.13
N ASP A 210 11.40 27.39 13.98
CA ASP A 210 12.11 26.24 13.36
C ASP A 210 11.04 25.13 13.17
N GLY A 211 10.76 24.60 12.00
CA GLY A 211 11.67 23.77 11.22
C GLY A 211 11.16 22.33 11.23
N SER A 212 10.39 21.94 10.21
CA SER A 212 10.29 20.55 9.72
C SER A 212 9.46 20.50 8.45
N GLU A 213 10.06 20.97 7.36
CA GLU A 213 9.88 20.25 6.10
C GLU A 213 10.72 18.97 6.20
N THR A 214 10.09 17.81 6.11
CA THR A 214 10.55 16.64 5.33
C THR A 214 9.42 15.61 5.33
N SER A 215 8.33 15.90 4.61
CA SER A 215 7.58 14.81 4.00
C SER A 215 8.42 14.31 2.83
N ASN A 216 9.30 13.35 3.08
CA ASN A 216 9.83 12.53 2.01
C ASN A 216 8.65 11.72 1.47
N GLY A 217 7.95 12.31 0.49
CA GLY A 217 7.10 11.56 -0.40
C GLY A 217 8.00 10.60 -1.15
N SER A 218 7.98 9.33 -0.76
CA SER A 218 8.45 8.24 -1.58
C SER A 218 7.63 8.29 -2.86
N ASP A 219 8.22 8.87 -3.91
CA ASP A 219 7.62 8.99 -5.22
C ASP A 219 7.29 7.56 -5.73
N PRO A 220 6.01 7.13 -5.79
CA PRO A 220 5.64 5.78 -6.19
C PRO A 220 5.72 5.58 -7.71
N SER A 221 6.13 6.62 -8.44
CA SER A 221 5.93 6.73 -9.88
C SER A 221 6.57 5.59 -10.68
N ASP A 222 7.70 5.04 -10.22
CA ASP A 222 8.41 4.00 -10.99
C ASP A 222 7.84 2.58 -10.81
N GLY A 223 6.85 2.39 -9.91
CA GLY A 223 6.17 1.08 -9.71
C GLY A 223 4.81 1.02 -10.38
N SER A 224 4.28 2.18 -10.73
CA SER A 224 2.91 2.32 -11.19
C SER A 224 2.76 2.09 -12.69
N ASP A 225 3.86 2.02 -13.45
CA ASP A 225 3.74 1.94 -14.90
C ASP A 225 3.13 0.60 -15.36
N PRO A 226 2.08 0.64 -16.19
CA PRO A 226 1.53 -0.56 -16.78
C PRO A 226 2.59 -1.20 -17.66
N SER A 227 2.78 -2.51 -17.51
CA SER A 227 3.71 -3.28 -18.32
C SER A 227 3.22 -3.34 -19.77
N ASP A 228 4.15 -3.16 -20.70
CA ASP A 228 3.93 -3.37 -22.12
C ASP A 228 3.78 -4.87 -22.40
N GLY A 229 2.56 -5.30 -22.76
CA GLY A 229 2.35 -6.66 -23.28
C GLY A 229 3.09 -6.82 -24.59
N SER A 230 4.04 -7.78 -24.64
CA SER A 230 4.87 -8.09 -25.82
C SER A 230 4.25 -9.17 -26.72
#